data_AF-A0A7V5V5R4-F1
#
_entry.id   AF-A0A7V5V5R4-F1
#
_cell.length_a   1.000
_cell.length_b   1.000
_cell.length_c   1.000
_cell.angle_alpha   90.00
_cell.angle_beta   90.00
_cell.angle_gamma   90.00
#
_symmetry.space_group_name_H-M   'P 1'
#
loop_
_entity.id
_entity.type
_entity.pdbx_description
1 polymer ?
#
loop_
_entity_poly.entity_id
_entity_poly.type
_entity_poly.pdbx_seq_one_letter_code
_entity_poly.pdbx_strand_id
1 'polypeptide(L)'
;MKTFREKLTFVLTALAYLLFHIRTGPDLATIASGTFLQIMTTLPYAVGFTYVLIVILRHLSGATPPWDRILRIFFTIGILFAFFFALYEYGDRAEKMRKRQQAKPVTVSRIWRNENPKVPLYWA
;
A
#
# COMPACT_ATOMS: atom_id res chain seq x y z
N MET A 1 -20.00 23.66 22.63
CA MET A 1 -18.68 24.02 22.03
C MET A 1 -17.84 22.76 21.95
N LYS A 2 -17.23 22.43 20.80
CA LYS A 2 -16.35 21.26 20.69
C LYS A 2 -15.09 21.46 21.55
N THR A 3 -14.70 20.44 22.29
CA THR A 3 -13.50 20.52 23.15
C THR A 3 -12.22 20.54 22.32
N PHE A 4 -11.13 21.12 22.85
CA PHE A 4 -9.83 21.11 22.17
C PHE A 4 -9.37 19.70 21.78
N ARG A 5 -9.60 18.73 22.69
CA ARG A 5 -9.28 17.31 22.48
C ARG A 5 -10.04 16.70 21.30
N GLU A 6 -11.31 17.03 21.10
CA GLU A 6 -12.10 16.55 19.96
C GLU A 6 -11.52 17.06 18.64
N LYS A 7 -11.15 18.35 18.58
CA LYS A 7 -10.52 18.92 17.39
C LYS A 7 -9.16 18.28 17.10
N LEU A 8 -8.34 18.09 18.13
CA LEU A 8 -7.03 17.46 17.97
C LEU A 8 -7.15 16.02 17.46
N THR A 9 -8.00 15.21 18.07
CA THR A 9 -8.20 13.82 17.62
C THR A 9 -8.79 13.74 16.21
N PHE A 10 -9.65 14.69 15.82
CA PHE A 10 -10.17 14.77 14.46
C PHE A 10 -9.04 15.02 13.46
N VAL A 11 -8.19 16.01 13.73
CA VAL A 11 -7.03 16.34 12.89
C VAL A 11 -6.07 15.16 12.81
N LEU A 12 -5.76 14.50 13.93
CA LEU A 12 -4.91 13.31 13.95
C LEU A 12 -5.48 12.17 13.09
N THR A 13 -6.80 11.94 13.11
CA THR A 13 -7.42 10.93 12.23
C THR A 13 -7.33 11.29 10.75
N ALA A 14 -7.47 12.57 10.39
CA ALA A 14 -7.32 13.02 9.02
C ALA A 14 -5.87 12.92 8.53
N LEU A 15 -4.90 13.27 9.39
CA LEU A 15 -3.47 13.11 9.10
C LEU A 15 -3.08 11.64 8.94
N ALA A 16 -3.58 10.77 9.81
CA ALA A 16 -3.38 9.33 9.67
C ALA A 16 -3.97 8.81 8.35
N TYR A 17 -5.18 9.25 7.98
CA TYR A 17 -5.77 8.90 6.68
C TYR A 17 -4.88 9.29 5.51
N LEU A 18 -4.34 10.52 5.52
CA LEU A 18 -3.43 10.97 4.47
C LEU A 18 -2.15 10.12 4.45
N LEU A 19 -1.56 9.86 5.62
CA LEU A 19 -0.32 9.09 5.75
C LEU A 19 -0.42 7.68 5.15
N PHE A 20 -1.55 6.98 5.36
CA PHE A 20 -1.78 5.66 4.77
C PHE A 20 -1.99 5.70 3.25
N HIS A 21 -2.39 6.84 2.70
CA HIS A 21 -2.56 7.02 1.27
C HIS A 21 -1.30 7.53 0.56
N ILE A 22 -0.28 8.00 1.30
CA ILE A 22 0.96 8.49 0.70
C ILE A 22 1.66 7.35 -0.03
N ARG A 23 1.94 7.63 -1.31
CA ARG A 23 2.67 6.73 -2.20
C ARG A 23 4.15 7.08 -2.23
N THR A 24 5.02 6.07 -2.32
CA THR A 24 6.45 6.29 -2.56
C THR A 24 6.77 6.29 -4.05
N GLY A 25 7.69 7.14 -4.47
CA GLY A 25 8.10 7.32 -5.87
C GLY A 25 9.46 8.02 -5.98
N PRO A 26 10.06 8.03 -7.18
CA PRO A 26 11.39 8.61 -7.42
C PRO A 26 11.40 10.14 -7.33
N ASP A 27 10.26 10.78 -7.59
CA ASP A 27 10.09 12.23 -7.62
C ASP A 27 8.73 12.65 -7.04
N LEU A 28 8.60 13.94 -6.72
CA LEU A 28 7.41 14.49 -6.07
C LEU A 28 6.15 14.36 -6.94
N ALA A 29 6.26 14.46 -8.27
CA ALA A 29 5.10 14.34 -9.15
C ALA A 29 4.56 12.90 -9.17
N THR A 30 5.45 11.90 -9.15
CA THR A 30 5.04 10.49 -9.03
C THR A 30 4.41 10.19 -7.66
N ILE A 31 4.94 10.76 -6.58
CA ILE A 31 4.35 10.63 -5.23
C ILE A 31 2.95 11.23 -5.20
N ALA A 32 2.79 12.45 -5.70
CA ALA A 32 1.51 13.16 -5.69
C ALA A 32 0.46 12.48 -6.56
N SER A 33 0.80 12.13 -7.81
CA SER A 33 -0.12 11.44 -8.73
C SER A 33 -0.48 10.04 -8.24
N GLY A 34 0.49 9.29 -7.71
CA GLY A 34 0.25 7.97 -7.12
C GLY A 34 -0.65 8.03 -5.88
N THR A 35 -0.42 9.00 -4.99
CA THR A 35 -1.28 9.24 -3.81
C THR A 35 -2.69 9.63 -4.25
N PHE A 36 -2.81 10.50 -5.25
CA PHE A 36 -4.10 10.93 -5.77
C PHE A 36 -4.89 9.76 -6.39
N LEU A 37 -4.23 8.95 -7.22
CA LEU A 37 -4.84 7.75 -7.80
C LEU A 37 -5.24 6.73 -6.71
N GLN A 38 -4.42 6.57 -5.68
CA GLN A 38 -4.74 5.71 -4.55
C GLN A 38 -5.99 6.20 -3.81
N ILE A 39 -6.11 7.51 -3.56
CA ILE A 39 -7.31 8.09 -2.96
C ILE A 39 -8.51 7.90 -3.88
N MET A 40 -8.40 8.20 -5.19
CA MET A 40 -9.51 8.05 -6.13
C MET A 40 -9.98 6.61 -6.29
N THR A 41 -9.08 5.64 -6.19
CA THR A 41 -9.44 4.22 -6.25
C THR A 41 -10.11 3.73 -4.98
N THR A 42 -9.70 4.22 -3.79
CA THR A 42 -10.34 3.84 -2.52
C THR A 42 -11.61 4.63 -2.22
N LEU A 43 -11.76 5.83 -2.81
CA LEU A 43 -12.85 6.76 -2.50
C LEU A 43 -14.26 6.16 -2.69
N PRO A 44 -14.61 5.48 -3.81
CA PRO A 44 -15.95 4.93 -3.98
C PRO A 44 -16.28 3.88 -2.92
N TYR A 45 -15.30 3.04 -2.56
CA TYR A 45 -15.46 2.03 -1.51
C TYR A 45 -15.62 2.69 -0.14
N ALA A 46 -14.78 3.68 0.18
CA ALA A 46 -14.85 4.40 1.44
C ALA A 46 -16.19 5.12 1.60
N VAL A 47 -16.68 5.80 0.55
CA VAL A 47 -17.99 6.46 0.55
C VAL A 47 -19.13 5.44 0.71
N GLY A 48 -19.10 4.34 -0.05
CA GLY A 48 -20.13 3.30 0.01
C GLY A 48 -20.25 2.67 1.40
N PHE A 49 -19.14 2.24 1.99
CA PHE A 49 -19.12 1.66 3.34
C PHE A 49 -19.50 2.68 4.41
N THR A 50 -19.04 3.92 4.29
CA THR A 50 -19.44 5.00 5.20
C THR A 50 -20.94 5.23 5.14
N TYR A 51 -21.53 5.28 3.94
CA TYR A 51 -22.97 5.44 3.75
C TYR A 51 -23.76 4.33 4.44
N VAL A 52 -23.37 3.07 4.23
CA VAL A 52 -24.01 1.91 4.89
C VAL A 52 -23.94 2.04 6.42
N LEU A 53 -22.78 2.40 6.97
CA LEU A 53 -22.63 2.60 8.41
C LEU A 53 -23.47 3.77 8.96
N ILE A 54 -23.59 4.87 8.21
CA ILE A 54 -24.44 6.01 8.60
C ILE A 54 -25.90 5.59 8.63
N VAL A 55 -26.38 4.82 7.65
CA VAL A 55 -27.75 4.31 7.61
C VAL A 55 -28.04 3.44 8.83
N ILE A 56 -27.12 2.51 9.16
CA ILE A 56 -27.25 1.65 10.35
C ILE A 56 -27.24 2.50 11.62
N LEU A 57 -26.29 3.42 11.76
CA LEU A 57 -26.21 4.30 12.93
C LEU A 57 -27.48 5.14 13.11
N ARG A 58 -28.01 5.72 12.02
CA ARG A 58 -29.24 6.50 12.04
C ARG A 58 -30.45 5.65 12.44
N HIS A 59 -30.51 4.41 11.98
CA HIS A 59 -31.57 3.48 12.36
C HIS A 59 -31.53 3.16 13.86
N LEU A 60 -30.33 2.96 14.43
CA LEU A 60 -30.15 2.63 15.84
C LEU A 60 -30.35 3.81 16.79
N SER A 61 -29.92 5.01 16.41
CA SER A 61 -29.99 6.21 17.27
C SER A 61 -31.27 7.02 17.08
N GLY A 62 -32.04 6.76 16.02
CA GLY A 62 -33.18 7.58 15.61
C GLY A 62 -32.81 8.93 14.98
N ALA A 63 -31.51 9.26 14.85
CA ALA A 63 -31.04 10.54 14.34
C ALA A 63 -29.77 10.40 13.51
N THR A 64 -29.63 11.23 12.47
CA THR A 64 -28.42 11.23 11.63
C THR A 64 -27.20 11.64 12.47
N PRO A 65 -26.09 10.88 12.42
CA PRO A 65 -24.86 11.25 13.12
C PRO A 65 -24.35 12.65 12.72
N PRO A 66 -23.71 13.39 13.65
CA PRO A 66 -23.09 14.66 13.31
C PRO A 66 -21.95 14.47 12.32
N TRP A 67 -21.70 15.46 11.46
CA TRP A 67 -20.67 15.44 10.41
C TRP A 67 -19.27 15.06 10.88
N ASP A 68 -18.90 15.44 12.11
CA ASP A 68 -17.62 15.05 12.72
C ASP A 68 -17.46 13.53 12.79
N ARG A 69 -18.53 12.84 13.18
CA ARG A 69 -18.56 11.38 13.30
C ARG A 69 -18.56 10.72 11.93
N ILE A 70 -19.30 11.29 10.99
CA ILE A 70 -19.34 10.82 9.59
C ILE A 70 -17.93 10.84 8.98
N LEU A 71 -17.24 11.98 9.10
CA LEU A 71 -15.89 12.15 8.55
C LEU A 71 -14.88 11.22 9.23
N ARG A 72 -14.97 11.02 10.56
CA ARG A 72 -14.13 10.03 11.25
C ARG A 72 -14.35 8.62 10.76
N ILE A 73 -15.62 8.21 10.59
CA ILE A 73 -15.95 6.88 10.02
C ILE A 73 -15.33 6.75 8.63
N PHE A 74 -15.51 7.78 7.78
CA PHE A 74 -14.93 7.81 6.45
C PHE A 74 -13.40 7.66 6.47
N PHE A 75 -12.70 8.41 7.32
CA PHE A 75 -11.24 8.30 7.47
C PHE A 75 -10.84 6.90 7.95
N THR A 76 -11.52 6.34 8.94
CA THR A 76 -11.22 5.00 9.45
C THR A 76 -11.40 3.92 8.38
N ILE A 77 -12.52 3.93 7.65
CA ILE A 77 -12.77 3.00 6.55
C ILE A 77 -11.72 3.16 5.46
N GLY A 78 -11.41 4.40 5.08
CA GLY A 78 -10.38 4.69 4.10
C GLY A 78 -8.99 4.21 4.50
N ILE A 79 -8.60 4.36 5.78
CA ILE A 79 -7.35 3.81 6.32
C ILE A 79 -7.31 2.29 6.15
N LEU A 80 -8.40 1.59 6.47
CA LEU A 80 -8.47 0.13 6.31
C LEU A 80 -8.27 -0.26 4.84
N PHE A 81 -8.96 0.39 3.91
CA PHE A 81 -8.78 0.11 2.48
C PHE A 81 -7.34 0.38 2.03
N ALA A 82 -6.78 1.55 2.35
CA ALA A 82 -5.41 1.88 1.99
C ALA A 82 -4.41 0.86 2.55
N PHE A 83 -4.60 0.43 3.81
CA PHE A 83 -3.79 -0.60 4.43
C PHE A 83 -3.87 -1.94 3.70
N PHE A 84 -5.07 -2.44 3.41
CA PHE A 84 -5.24 -3.71 2.71
C PHE A 84 -4.71 -3.67 1.27
N PHE A 85 -4.90 -2.56 0.56
CA PHE A 85 -4.33 -2.36 -0.78
C PHE A 85 -2.79 -2.35 -0.73
N ALA A 86 -2.20 -1.65 0.24
CA ALA A 86 -0.76 -1.63 0.42
C ALA A 86 -0.20 -3.03 0.73
N LEU A 87 -0.89 -3.80 1.57
CA LEU A 87 -0.54 -5.18 1.90
C LEU A 87 -0.62 -6.09 0.66
N TYR A 88 -1.71 -6.01 -0.09
CA TYR A 88 -1.91 -6.77 -1.32
C TYR A 88 -0.78 -6.50 -2.33
N GLU A 89 -0.46 -5.24 -2.54
CA GLU A 89 0.58 -4.87 -3.50
C GLU A 89 2.00 -5.22 -3.03
N TYR A 90 2.24 -5.17 -1.72
CA TYR A 90 3.50 -5.66 -1.17
C TYR A 90 3.66 -7.17 -1.40
N GLY A 91 2.60 -7.94 -1.21
CA GLY A 91 2.56 -9.38 -1.51
C GLY A 91 2.82 -9.69 -2.98
N ASP A 92 2.13 -9.02 -3.89
CA ASP A 92 2.33 -9.19 -5.34
C ASP A 92 3.77 -8.83 -5.77
N ARG A 93 4.35 -7.76 -5.22
CA ARG A 93 5.75 -7.41 -5.45
C ARG A 93 6.71 -8.48 -4.96
N ALA A 94 6.48 -9.02 -3.75
CA ALA A 94 7.31 -10.09 -3.20
C ALA A 94 7.24 -11.36 -4.06
N GLU A 95 6.06 -11.75 -4.53
CA GLU A 95 5.89 -12.90 -5.42
C GLU A 95 6.59 -12.70 -6.77
N LYS A 96 6.44 -11.52 -7.38
CA LYS A 96 7.14 -11.15 -8.62
C LYS A 96 8.66 -11.20 -8.47
N MET A 97 9.19 -10.73 -7.33
CA MET A 97 10.62 -10.83 -7.03
C MET A 97 11.08 -12.29 -6.91
N ARG A 98 10.32 -13.15 -6.22
CA ARG A 98 10.62 -14.59 -6.12
C ARG A 98 10.63 -15.26 -7.50
N LYS A 99 9.62 -15.00 -8.34
CA LYS A 99 9.56 -15.53 -9.72
C LYS A 99 10.73 -15.05 -10.57
N ARG A 100 11.12 -13.77 -10.47
CA ARG A 100 12.30 -13.23 -11.18
C ARG A 100 13.61 -13.86 -10.71
N GLN A 101 13.74 -14.20 -9.43
CA GLN A 101 14.91 -14.90 -8.90
C GLN A 101 14.97 -16.35 -9.38
N GLN A 102 13.83 -17.04 -9.46
CA GLN A 102 13.75 -18.42 -9.98
C GLN A 102 13.93 -18.49 -11.50
N ALA A 103 13.46 -17.49 -12.23
CA ALA A 103 13.57 -17.41 -13.69
C ALA A 103 14.95 -16.91 -14.16
N LYS A 104 15.75 -16.29 -13.29
CA LYS A 104 17.18 -16.13 -13.57
C LYS A 104 17.79 -17.53 -13.55
N PRO A 105 18.30 -18.07 -14.68
CA PRO A 105 19.03 -19.31 -14.62
C PRO A 105 20.14 -19.10 -13.59
N VAL A 106 20.22 -19.98 -12.60
CA VAL A 106 21.38 -20.03 -11.72
C VAL A 106 22.54 -20.26 -12.68
N THR A 107 23.29 -19.20 -12.95
CA THR A 107 24.53 -19.27 -13.70
C THR A 107 25.51 -20.06 -12.84
N VAL A 108 25.34 -21.37 -12.79
CA VAL A 108 26.36 -22.35 -12.43
C VAL A 108 27.31 -22.43 -13.63
N SER A 109 27.90 -21.29 -13.98
CA SER A 109 29.11 -21.25 -14.80
C SER A 109 30.09 -20.50 -13.93
N ARG A 110 31.01 -21.18 -13.22
CA ARG A 110 32.35 -21.41 -13.80
C ARG A 110 33.24 -22.33 -12.97
N ILE A 111 32.71 -23.18 -12.09
CA ILE A 111 33.59 -23.94 -11.18
C ILE A 111 34.23 -25.18 -11.84
N TRP A 112 33.73 -25.66 -12.99
CA TRP A 112 34.21 -26.94 -13.57
C TRP A 112 34.40 -26.97 -15.10
N ARG A 113 34.81 -25.86 -15.72
CA ARG A 113 35.21 -25.90 -17.16
C ARG A 113 36.60 -25.35 -17.35
N ASN A 114 37.59 -26.05 -16.79
CA ASN A 114 38.97 -26.00 -17.26
C ASN A 114 39.36 -27.39 -17.77
N GLU A 115 38.75 -27.80 -18.88
CA GLU A 115 39.17 -28.95 -19.68
C GLU A 115 40.23 -28.47 -20.67
N ASN A 116 41.49 -28.32 -20.23
CA ASN A 116 42.71 -28.52 -21.05
C ASN A 116 44.00 -28.09 -20.32
N PRO A 117 44.88 -29.05 -20.00
CA PRO A 117 46.29 -28.89 -20.25
C PRO A 117 46.62 -29.63 -21.54
N LYS A 118 46.53 -28.95 -22.69
CA LYS A 118 47.19 -29.43 -23.92
C LYS A 118 48.67 -29.06 -23.81
N VAL A 119 49.48 -29.92 -23.22
CA VAL A 119 50.90 -30.03 -23.61
C VAL A 119 51.50 -31.36 -23.13
N PRO A 120 51.80 -32.27 -24.06
CA PRO A 120 52.96 -33.13 -23.96
C PRO A 120 53.94 -32.72 -25.06
N LEU A 121 55.11 -32.17 -24.70
CA LEU A 121 56.16 -31.94 -25.69
C LEU A 121 57.55 -32.13 -25.06
N TYR A 122 57.94 -33.40 -25.00
CA TYR A 122 59.30 -33.89 -24.88
C TYR A 122 60.13 -33.47 -26.10
N TRP A 123 60.56 -32.20 -26.20
CA TRP A 123 61.58 -31.76 -27.19
C TRP A 123 62.32 -30.50 -26.71
N ALA A 124 63.40 -30.67 -25.95
CA ALA A 124 64.66 -29.90 -25.99
C ALA A 124 65.67 -30.52 -25.02
#